data_AF-A0A2T2TVY4-F1
#
_entry.id   AF-A0A2T2TVY4-F1
#
_cell.length_a   1.000
_cell.length_b   1.000
_cell.length_c   1.000
_cell.angle_alpha   90.00
_cell.angle_beta   90.00
_cell.angle_gamma   90.00
#
_symmetry.space_group_name_H-M   'P 1'
#
loop_
_entity.id
_entity.type
_entity.pdbx_description
1 polymer ?
#
loop_
_entity_poly.entity_id
_entity_poly.type
_entity_poly.pdbx_seq_one_letter_code
_entity_poly.pdbx_strand_id
1 'polypeptide(L)'
;MEQREDESADVDSKLEMLRTRIETALRDSLDEQWEEVLGQWSGAAPPDRKAVRSYVSGLRDRILESLLSIGSLNELKRGLAIGYVEMKCHWTMLNTQIQHQTAQNGRPAEPLVYRATCVSLIVQALEPLLSREHVENIAESLAEPLSR
;
A
#
# COMPACT_ATOMS: atom_id res chain seq x y z
N MET A 1 -38.08 -16.02 8.80
CA MET A 1 -37.67 -14.61 8.91
C MET A 1 -36.32 -14.51 9.61
N GLU A 2 -36.08 -15.34 10.63
CA GLU A 2 -34.81 -15.45 11.39
C GLU A 2 -33.55 -15.75 10.56
N GLN A 3 -33.62 -16.56 9.49
CA GLN A 3 -32.43 -16.92 8.68
C GLN A 3 -31.79 -15.74 7.92
N ARG A 4 -32.56 -14.69 7.55
CA ARG A 4 -32.02 -13.53 6.82
C ARG A 4 -31.36 -12.50 7.74
N GLU A 5 -31.78 -12.43 8.99
CA GLU A 5 -31.22 -11.50 9.97
C GLU A 5 -29.85 -11.99 10.45
N ASP A 6 -29.69 -13.31 10.65
CA ASP A 6 -28.43 -13.95 11.06
C ASP A 6 -27.34 -13.84 9.98
N GLU A 7 -27.69 -14.04 8.70
CA GLU A 7 -26.76 -13.83 7.58
C GLU A 7 -26.33 -12.36 7.41
N SER A 8 -27.22 -11.40 7.66
CA SER A 8 -26.89 -9.98 7.57
C SER A 8 -25.93 -9.54 8.69
N ALA A 9 -26.16 -10.02 9.91
CA ALA A 9 -25.30 -9.71 11.06
C ALA A 9 -23.89 -10.31 10.91
N ASP A 10 -23.76 -11.49 10.31
CA ASP A 10 -22.46 -12.11 9.99
C ASP A 10 -21.69 -11.32 8.92
N VAL A 11 -22.37 -10.81 7.90
CA VAL A 11 -21.74 -9.99 6.85
C VAL A 11 -21.27 -8.64 7.40
N ASP A 12 -22.09 -7.96 8.21
CA ASP A 12 -21.73 -6.68 8.83
C ASP A 12 -20.55 -6.85 9.80
N SER A 13 -20.54 -7.92 10.59
CA SER A 13 -19.42 -8.28 11.46
C SER A 13 -18.12 -8.48 10.65
N LYS A 14 -18.18 -9.21 9.54
CA LYS A 14 -17.03 -9.42 8.63
C LYS A 14 -16.54 -8.12 7.99
N LEU A 15 -17.45 -7.23 7.62
CA LEU A 15 -17.14 -5.91 7.09
C LEU A 15 -16.34 -5.09 8.10
N GLU A 16 -16.85 -4.95 9.33
CA GLU A 16 -16.20 -4.17 10.39
C GLU A 16 -14.87 -4.78 10.85
N MET A 17 -14.78 -6.12 10.92
CA MET A 17 -13.50 -6.79 11.17
C MET A 17 -12.45 -6.48 10.11
N LEU A 18 -12.82 -6.54 8.82
CA LEU A 18 -11.90 -6.22 7.73
C LEU A 18 -11.50 -4.74 7.75
N ARG A 19 -12.46 -3.84 7.98
CA ARG A 19 -12.23 -2.40 8.11
C ARG A 19 -11.23 -2.09 9.22
N THR A 20 -11.43 -2.68 10.39
CA THR A 20 -10.51 -2.53 11.54
C THR A 20 -9.10 -3.00 11.18
N ARG A 21 -8.97 -4.15 10.52
CA ARG A 21 -7.67 -4.66 10.06
C ARG A 21 -6.99 -3.71 9.07
N ILE A 22 -7.74 -3.13 8.14
CA ILE A 22 -7.24 -2.14 7.17
C ILE A 22 -6.74 -0.89 7.91
N GLU A 23 -7.52 -0.34 8.84
CA GLU A 23 -7.11 0.84 9.62
C GLU A 23 -5.83 0.58 10.40
N THR A 24 -5.77 -0.53 11.14
CA THR A 24 -4.59 -0.90 11.93
C THR A 24 -3.34 -1.09 11.06
N ALA A 25 -3.49 -1.74 9.90
CA ALA A 25 -2.38 -2.00 9.00
C ALA A 25 -1.84 -0.71 8.36
N LEU A 26 -2.72 0.23 8.03
CA LEU A 26 -2.33 1.43 7.29
C LEU A 26 -2.02 2.64 8.18
N ARG A 27 -2.56 2.77 9.39
CA ARG A 27 -2.30 3.95 10.24
C ARG A 27 -1.00 3.84 11.05
N ASP A 28 -1.13 3.50 12.33
CA ASP A 28 -0.13 3.86 13.34
C ASP A 28 1.21 3.14 13.13
N SER A 29 1.16 1.88 12.69
CA SER A 29 2.38 1.09 12.47
C SER A 29 3.26 1.64 11.33
N LEU A 30 2.67 2.25 10.30
CA LEU A 30 3.44 2.75 9.15
C LEU A 30 4.11 4.09 9.44
N ASP A 31 3.47 4.95 10.22
CA ASP A 31 4.03 6.26 10.56
C ASP A 31 5.34 6.11 11.34
N GLU A 32 5.37 5.24 12.34
CA GLU A 32 6.58 4.95 13.13
C GLU A 32 7.70 4.34 12.28
N GLN A 33 7.35 3.35 11.43
CA GLN A 33 8.32 2.70 10.54
C GLN A 33 8.91 3.68 9.53
N TRP A 34 8.12 4.63 9.02
CA TRP A 34 8.63 5.67 8.12
C TRP A 34 9.56 6.63 8.84
N GLU A 35 9.24 7.05 10.07
CA GLU A 35 10.14 7.89 10.85
C GLU A 35 11.48 7.17 11.12
N GLU A 36 11.46 5.87 11.42
CA GLU A 36 12.67 5.07 11.56
C GLU A 36 13.49 5.04 10.26
N VAL A 37 12.86 4.67 9.14
CA VAL A 37 13.51 4.59 7.83
C VAL A 37 14.10 5.94 7.42
N LEU A 38 13.36 7.04 7.57
CA LEU A 38 13.83 8.38 7.23
C LEU A 38 14.89 8.90 8.22
N GLY A 39 14.87 8.42 9.47
CA GLY A 39 15.88 8.70 10.48
C GLY A 39 17.26 8.14 10.12
N GLN A 40 17.31 7.01 9.39
CA GLN A 40 18.57 6.44 8.89
C GLN A 40 19.21 7.26 7.76
N TRP A 41 18.49 8.24 7.19
CA TRP A 41 18.99 9.09 6.14
C TRP A 41 19.89 10.21 6.68
N SER A 42 21.11 9.85 7.08
CA SER A 42 22.07 10.71 7.80
C SER A 42 22.47 12.00 7.08
N GLY A 43 22.41 12.05 5.74
CA GLY A 43 22.75 13.22 4.93
C GLY A 43 21.58 14.14 4.53
N ALA A 44 20.34 13.79 4.88
CA ALA A 44 19.17 14.55 4.44
C ALA A 44 18.95 15.83 5.22
N ALA A 45 18.57 16.91 4.54
CA ALA A 45 18.00 18.05 5.21
C ALA A 45 16.58 17.73 5.72
N PRO A 46 16.11 18.36 6.82
CA PRO A 46 14.74 18.15 7.31
C PRO A 46 13.63 18.32 6.23
N PRO A 47 13.72 19.29 5.29
CA PRO A 47 12.75 19.41 4.20
C PRO A 47 12.71 18.19 3.27
N ASP A 48 13.83 17.52 3.03
CA ASP A 48 13.89 16.35 2.14
C ASP A 48 13.16 15.15 2.76
N ARG A 49 13.41 14.90 4.06
CA ARG A 49 12.68 13.86 4.82
C ARG A 49 11.19 14.17 4.84
N LYS A 50 10.82 15.44 5.10
CA LYS A 50 9.43 15.87 5.08
C LYS A 50 8.79 15.67 3.70
N ALA A 51 9.51 15.95 2.62
CA ALA A 51 8.98 15.77 1.26
C ALA A 51 8.72 14.28 0.94
N VAL A 52 9.62 13.37 1.35
CA VAL A 52 9.39 11.93 1.21
C VAL A 52 8.19 11.50 2.07
N ARG A 53 8.15 11.95 3.32
CA ARG A 53 7.06 11.67 4.26
C ARG A 53 5.70 12.09 3.71
N SER A 54 5.57 13.34 3.27
CA SER A 54 4.33 13.85 2.69
C SER A 54 3.90 13.10 1.43
N TYR A 55 4.86 12.70 0.59
CA TYR A 55 4.57 11.90 -0.60
C TYR A 55 3.96 10.53 -0.23
N VAL A 56 4.58 9.78 0.69
CA VAL A 56 4.10 8.44 1.04
C VAL A 56 2.82 8.46 1.88
N SER A 57 2.67 9.44 2.77
CA SER A 57 1.41 9.68 3.47
C SER A 57 0.28 9.93 2.48
N GLY A 58 0.48 10.80 1.49
CA GLY A 58 -0.56 11.11 0.50
C GLY A 58 -1.00 9.91 -0.34
N LEU A 59 -0.10 8.95 -0.60
CA LEU A 59 -0.48 7.70 -1.27
C LEU A 59 -1.33 6.81 -0.35
N ARG A 60 -0.88 6.61 0.89
CA ARG A 60 -1.58 5.81 1.88
C ARG A 60 -2.96 6.40 2.20
N ASP A 61 -3.01 7.69 2.52
CA ASP A 61 -4.21 8.38 2.99
C ASP A 61 -5.33 8.30 1.95
N ARG A 62 -4.99 8.50 0.67
CA ARG A 62 -5.94 8.35 -0.45
C ARG A 62 -6.57 6.95 -0.49
N ILE A 63 -5.76 5.90 -0.38
CA ILE A 63 -6.25 4.52 -0.40
C ILE A 63 -7.10 4.27 0.84
N LEU A 64 -6.61 4.64 2.01
CA LEU A 64 -7.31 4.43 3.27
C LEU A 64 -8.67 5.13 3.26
N GLU A 65 -8.74 6.41 2.91
CA GLU A 65 -9.99 7.16 2.79
C GLU A 65 -10.96 6.50 1.81
N SER A 66 -10.47 6.06 0.64
CA SER A 66 -11.29 5.34 -0.34
C SER A 66 -11.85 4.05 0.24
N LEU A 67 -11.05 3.25 0.96
CA LEU A 67 -11.48 1.97 1.54
C LEU A 67 -12.50 2.18 2.66
N LEU A 68 -12.29 3.16 3.53
CA LEU A 68 -13.18 3.43 4.67
C LEU A 68 -14.55 3.95 4.24
N SER A 69 -14.65 4.55 3.06
CA SER A 69 -15.93 5.00 2.49
C SER A 69 -16.83 3.86 1.99
N ILE A 70 -16.29 2.64 1.84
CA ILE A 70 -17.02 1.51 1.25
C ILE A 70 -17.92 0.83 2.27
N GLY A 71 -19.22 0.75 1.97
CA GLY A 71 -20.25 0.21 2.85
C GLY A 71 -20.58 -1.28 2.67
N SER A 72 -19.95 -1.99 1.73
CA SER A 72 -20.21 -3.41 1.52
C SER A 72 -18.94 -4.27 1.54
N LEU A 73 -19.03 -5.47 2.11
CA LEU A 73 -17.88 -6.37 2.25
C LEU A 73 -17.23 -6.73 0.91
N ASN A 74 -18.06 -6.98 -0.11
CA ASN A 74 -17.57 -7.38 -1.44
C ASN A 74 -16.90 -6.22 -2.17
N GLU A 75 -17.44 -5.01 -2.06
CA GLU A 75 -16.78 -3.82 -2.60
C GLU A 75 -15.51 -3.50 -1.83
N LEU A 76 -15.49 -3.69 -0.50
CA LEU A 76 -14.30 -3.42 0.31
C LEU A 76 -13.15 -4.35 -0.10
N LYS A 77 -13.44 -5.64 -0.32
CA LYS A 77 -12.46 -6.60 -0.84
C LYS A 77 -11.94 -6.20 -2.23
N ARG A 78 -12.81 -5.73 -3.12
CA ARG A 78 -12.41 -5.24 -4.45
C ARG A 78 -11.57 -3.97 -4.35
N GLY A 79 -11.99 -3.01 -3.52
CA GLY A 79 -11.26 -1.79 -3.25
C GLY A 79 -9.87 -2.09 -2.70
N LEU A 80 -9.75 -3.05 -1.79
CA LEU A 80 -8.47 -3.49 -1.24
C LEU A 80 -7.54 -4.05 -2.32
N ALA A 81 -8.07 -4.89 -3.21
CA ALA A 81 -7.31 -5.41 -4.35
C ALA A 81 -6.85 -4.27 -5.28
N ILE A 82 -7.72 -3.29 -5.58
CA ILE A 82 -7.37 -2.12 -6.40
C ILE A 82 -6.28 -1.28 -5.71
N GLY A 83 -6.42 -0.98 -4.42
CA GLY A 83 -5.42 -0.22 -3.67
C GLY A 83 -4.07 -0.93 -3.63
N TYR A 84 -4.06 -2.26 -3.49
CA TYR A 84 -2.84 -3.06 -3.59
C TYR A 84 -2.19 -2.99 -4.97
N VAL A 85 -2.99 -3.12 -6.05
CA VAL A 85 -2.49 -2.94 -7.42
C VAL A 85 -1.89 -1.55 -7.61
N GLU A 86 -2.56 -0.49 -7.16
CA GLU A 86 -2.06 0.89 -7.23
C GLU A 86 -0.70 1.02 -6.53
N MET A 87 -0.57 0.47 -5.32
CA MET A 87 0.69 0.51 -4.56
C MET A 87 1.80 -0.31 -5.21
N LYS A 88 1.50 -1.50 -5.76
CA LYS A 88 2.48 -2.29 -6.53
C LYS A 88 2.93 -1.56 -7.78
N CYS A 89 2.03 -0.89 -8.49
CA CYS A 89 2.40 -0.06 -9.64
C CYS A 89 3.32 1.08 -9.24
N HIS A 90 3.01 1.83 -8.17
CA HIS A 90 3.88 2.88 -7.64
C HIS A 90 5.25 2.33 -7.23
N TRP A 91 5.28 1.19 -6.54
CA TRP A 91 6.51 0.51 -6.16
C TRP A 91 7.34 0.11 -7.39
N THR A 92 6.73 -0.49 -8.40
CA THR A 92 7.39 -0.88 -9.65
C THR A 92 7.98 0.34 -10.34
N MET A 93 7.22 1.43 -10.48
CA MET A 93 7.70 2.68 -11.09
C MET A 93 8.92 3.24 -10.38
N LEU A 94 8.91 3.28 -9.05
CA LEU A 94 10.04 3.78 -8.25
C LEU A 94 11.28 2.88 -8.44
N ASN A 95 11.12 1.56 -8.43
CA ASN A 95 12.23 0.63 -8.64
C ASN A 95 12.81 0.69 -10.06
N THR A 96 11.97 0.85 -11.07
CA THR A 96 12.43 1.08 -12.46
C THR A 96 13.23 2.38 -12.56
N GLN A 97 12.79 3.46 -11.90
CA GLN A 97 13.55 4.72 -11.86
C GLN A 97 14.89 4.55 -11.15
N ILE A 98 14.94 3.81 -10.04
CA ILE A 98 16.18 3.50 -9.31
C ILE A 98 17.14 2.74 -10.23
N GLN A 99 16.67 1.67 -10.88
CA GLN A 99 17.48 0.89 -11.82
C GLN A 99 18.02 1.75 -12.95
N HIS A 100 17.17 2.60 -13.54
CA HIS A 100 17.56 3.50 -14.62
C HIS A 100 18.63 4.51 -14.19
N GLN A 101 18.44 5.20 -13.05
CA GLN A 101 19.43 6.16 -12.53
C GLN A 101 20.75 5.47 -12.15
N THR A 102 20.67 4.25 -11.63
CA THR A 102 21.85 3.45 -11.30
C THR A 102 22.63 3.08 -12.57
N ALA A 103 21.94 2.66 -13.63
CA ALA A 103 22.56 2.36 -14.92
C ALA A 103 23.21 3.58 -15.59
N GLN A 104 22.60 4.77 -15.47
CA GLN A 104 23.11 5.99 -16.10
C GLN A 104 24.21 6.70 -15.28
N ASN A 105 24.04 6.79 -13.96
CA ASN A 105 24.85 7.65 -13.09
C ASN A 105 25.68 6.88 -12.06
N GLY A 106 25.64 5.55 -12.08
CA GLY A 106 26.30 4.68 -11.10
C GLY A 106 25.64 4.63 -9.72
N ARG A 107 24.71 5.53 -9.43
CA ARG A 107 23.91 5.56 -8.19
C ARG A 107 22.56 6.25 -8.40
N PRO A 108 21.49 5.81 -7.71
CA PRO A 108 20.22 6.52 -7.69
C PRO A 108 20.28 7.73 -6.74
N ALA A 109 19.37 8.68 -6.96
CA ALA A 109 19.14 9.76 -6.01
C ALA A 109 18.57 9.18 -4.69
N GLU A 110 19.17 9.54 -3.56
CA GLU A 110 18.73 9.04 -2.24
C GLU A 110 17.24 9.29 -1.94
N PRO A 111 16.64 10.46 -2.23
CA PRO A 111 15.20 10.65 -1.99
C PRO A 111 14.32 9.62 -2.71
N LEU A 112 14.75 9.12 -3.87
CA LEU A 112 14.03 8.10 -4.63
C LEU A 112 14.11 6.74 -3.93
N VAL A 113 15.27 6.38 -3.39
CA VAL A 113 15.47 5.14 -2.62
C VAL A 113 14.58 5.13 -1.38
N TYR A 114 14.59 6.21 -0.58
CA TYR A 114 13.76 6.29 0.62
C TYR A 114 12.25 6.27 0.30
N ARG A 115 11.81 6.91 -0.80
CA ARG A 115 10.43 6.77 -1.29
C ARG A 115 10.09 5.31 -1.60
N ALA A 116 10.94 4.60 -2.33
CA ALA A 116 10.70 3.20 -2.67
C ALA A 116 10.63 2.31 -1.44
N THR A 117 11.52 2.53 -0.46
CA THR A 117 11.50 1.80 0.82
C THR A 117 10.21 2.08 1.59
N CYS A 118 9.82 3.34 1.77
CA CYS A 118 8.59 3.68 2.48
C CYS A 118 7.32 3.15 1.77
N VAL A 119 7.26 3.17 0.43
CA VAL A 119 6.15 2.57 -0.35
C VAL A 119 6.14 1.04 -0.20
N SER A 120 7.31 0.40 -0.11
CA SER A 120 7.39 -1.05 0.15
C SER A 120 6.72 -1.44 1.46
N LEU A 121 6.79 -0.59 2.49
CA LEU A 121 6.10 -0.83 3.76
C LEU A 121 4.57 -0.78 3.61
N ILE A 122 4.03 0.11 2.77
CA ILE A 122 2.59 0.11 2.44
C ILE A 122 2.20 -1.20 1.77
N VAL A 123 2.99 -1.64 0.78
CA VAL A 123 2.76 -2.90 0.08
C VAL A 123 2.75 -4.07 1.06
N GLN A 124 3.75 -4.15 1.94
CA GLN A 124 3.85 -5.19 2.97
C GLN A 124 2.69 -5.16 3.98
N ALA A 125 2.14 -3.99 4.29
CA ALA A 125 0.97 -3.85 5.14
C ALA A 125 -0.33 -4.33 4.46
N LEU A 126 -0.43 -4.17 3.14
CA LEU A 126 -1.60 -4.58 2.35
C LEU A 126 -1.64 -6.08 2.03
N GLU A 127 -0.48 -6.71 1.77
CA GLU A 127 -0.40 -8.11 1.34
C GLU A 127 -1.15 -9.09 2.29
N PRO A 128 -1.03 -9.01 3.63
CA PRO A 128 -1.72 -9.92 4.56
C PRO A 128 -3.24 -9.72 4.63
N LEU A 129 -3.76 -8.62 4.08
CA LEU A 129 -5.19 -8.33 4.05
C LEU A 129 -5.88 -8.99 2.86
N LEU A 130 -5.09 -9.43 1.87
CA LEU A 130 -5.55 -10.12 0.67
C LEU A 130 -5.39 -11.63 0.82
N SER A 131 -6.12 -12.41 0.02
CA SER A 131 -5.80 -13.83 -0.12
C SER A 131 -4.50 -13.98 -0.89
N ARG A 132 -3.72 -15.02 -0.55
CA ARG A 132 -2.48 -15.36 -1.24
C ARG A 132 -2.68 -15.51 -2.75
N GLU A 133 -3.75 -16.19 -3.16
CA GLU A 133 -4.12 -16.36 -4.56
C GLU A 133 -4.35 -15.01 -5.27
N HIS A 134 -5.01 -14.05 -4.63
CA HIS A 134 -5.18 -12.72 -5.22
C HIS A 134 -3.85 -11.97 -5.37
N VAL A 135 -2.96 -12.07 -4.36
CA VAL A 135 -1.63 -11.47 -4.41
C VAL A 135 -0.80 -12.04 -5.57
N GLU A 136 -0.80 -13.37 -5.73
CA GLU A 136 -0.08 -14.09 -6.79
C GLU A 136 -0.64 -13.73 -8.17
N ASN A 137 -1.96 -13.83 -8.37
CA ASN A 137 -2.62 -13.50 -9.64
C ASN A 137 -2.36 -12.04 -10.09
N ILE A 138 -2.36 -11.11 -9.14
CA ILE A 138 -2.05 -9.70 -9.41
C ILE A 138 -0.58 -9.53 -9.78
N ALA A 139 0.34 -10.17 -9.03
CA ALA A 139 1.76 -10.08 -9.30
C ALA A 139 2.12 -10.63 -10.69
N GLU A 140 1.57 -11.78 -11.06
CA GLU A 140 1.72 -12.37 -12.40
C GLU A 140 1.19 -11.44 -13.48
N SER A 141 -0.03 -10.90 -13.31
CA SER A 141 -0.64 -9.98 -14.27
C SER A 141 0.16 -8.70 -14.47
N LEU A 142 0.83 -8.20 -13.42
CA LEU A 142 1.67 -7.00 -13.48
C LEU A 142 3.06 -7.25 -14.05
N ALA A 143 3.57 -8.49 -13.98
CA ALA A 143 4.86 -8.86 -14.56
C ALA A 143 4.79 -8.89 -16.11
N GLU A 144 3.65 -9.29 -16.66
CA GLU A 144 3.42 -9.41 -18.11
C GLU A 144 2.16 -8.66 -18.57
N PRO A 145 2.11 -7.32 -18.47
CA PRO A 145 0.89 -6.55 -18.67
C PRO A 145 0.40 -6.53 -20.14
N LEU A 146 1.25 -6.89 -21.10
CA LEU A 146 0.98 -6.82 -22.55
C LEU A 146 0.95 -8.20 -23.24
N SER A 147 1.17 -9.30 -22.53
CA SER A 147 1.30 -10.65 -23.10
C SER A 147 -0.05 -11.37 -23.34
N ARG A 148 -1.15 -10.64 -23.49
CA ARG A 148 -2.48 -11.22 -23.75
C ARG A 148 -2.83 -11.26 -25.23
#